data_AF-A0AAD1VJ62-F1
#
_entry.id   AF-A0AAD1VJ62-F1
#
_cell.length_a   1.000
_cell.length_b   1.000
_cell.length_c   1.000
_cell.angle_alpha   90.00
_cell.angle_beta   90.00
_cell.angle_gamma   90.00
#
_symmetry.space_group_name_H-M   'P 1'
#
loop_
_entity.id
_entity.type
_entity.pdbx_description
1 polymer ?
#
loop_
_entity_poly.entity_id
_entity_poly.type
_entity_poly.pdbx_seq_one_letter_code
_entity_poly.pdbx_strand_id
1 'polypeptide(L)'
;MAPNVLLAVSRADHSPRTPRAPTPLVRTVGIQTDYRDSEAQTDPYTPEFIVRPGSVPELLTLANLTWGRGLPAGLAEVEMIERAREKRAWEASLPPLSDLSQLEKRRKMMDEQERKEWAFREREIEKYDLYCAFRLMAVSDNLQEK
;
A
#
# COMPACT_ATOMS: atom_id res chain seq x y z
N MET A 1 40.71 -2.85 31.29
CA MET A 1 41.41 -1.56 31.45
C MET A 1 40.60 -0.50 30.73
N ALA A 2 40.09 0.51 31.44
CA ALA A 2 39.35 1.62 30.84
C ALA A 2 40.33 2.69 30.35
N PRO A 3 40.07 3.35 29.21
CA PRO A 3 40.95 4.38 28.69
C PRO A 3 40.89 5.64 29.57
N ASN A 4 42.08 6.17 29.89
CA ASN A 4 42.28 7.30 30.75
C ASN A 4 42.05 8.60 29.95
N VAL A 5 40.88 9.22 30.09
CA VAL A 5 40.55 10.49 29.41
C VAL A 5 41.08 11.63 30.27
N LEU A 6 42.21 12.21 29.84
CA LEU A 6 42.76 13.42 30.43
C LEU A 6 41.88 14.63 30.07
N LEU A 7 41.06 15.08 31.02
CA LEU A 7 40.40 16.37 30.94
C LEU A 7 41.44 17.48 31.11
N ALA A 8 41.77 18.15 30.01
CA ALA A 8 42.49 19.42 30.04
C ALA A 8 41.60 20.48 30.72
N VAL A 9 41.88 20.75 31.99
CA VAL A 9 41.32 21.91 32.70
C VAL A 9 42.00 23.16 32.14
N SER A 10 41.34 23.83 31.21
CA SER A 10 41.64 25.22 30.90
C SER A 10 41.50 26.02 32.19
N ARG A 11 42.59 26.64 32.66
CA ARG A 11 42.55 27.63 33.74
C ARG A 11 41.73 28.83 33.24
N ALA A 12 40.42 28.75 33.41
CA ALA A 12 39.53 29.88 33.30
C ALA A 12 39.52 30.61 34.65
N ASP A 13 39.67 31.92 34.58
CA ASP A 13 39.70 32.83 35.71
C ASP A 13 38.55 32.55 36.70
N HIS A 14 38.91 32.37 37.96
CA HIS A 14 37.94 32.17 39.04
C HIS A 14 37.29 33.52 39.38
N SER A 15 36.26 33.90 38.62
CA SER A 15 35.30 34.88 39.09
C SER A 15 34.54 34.28 40.29
N PRO A 16 34.33 35.03 41.39
CA PRO A 16 33.63 34.51 42.55
C PRO A 16 32.24 34.02 42.14
N ARG A 17 32.04 32.71 42.29
CA ARG A 17 30.79 32.04 41.91
C ARG A 17 29.70 32.54 42.85
N THR A 18 28.80 33.37 42.34
CA THR A 18 27.58 33.77 43.05
C THR A 18 26.86 32.51 43.57
N PRO A 19 26.30 32.55 44.80
CA PRO A 19 25.62 31.39 45.36
C PRO A 19 24.46 31.00 44.43
N ARG A 20 24.58 29.81 43.84
CA ARG A 20 23.58 29.27 42.92
C ARG A 20 22.33 29.00 43.75
N ALA A 21 21.20 29.56 43.36
CA ALA A 21 19.93 29.37 44.05
C ALA A 21 19.62 27.87 44.25
N PRO A 22 18.98 27.47 45.37
CA PRO A 22 18.68 26.07 45.63
C PRO A 22 17.81 25.50 44.51
N THR A 23 18.33 24.49 43.82
CA THR A 23 17.56 23.80 42.79
C THR A 23 16.42 23.02 43.44
N PRO A 24 15.18 23.11 42.92
CA PRO A 24 14.04 22.42 43.49
C PRO A 24 14.22 20.90 43.47
N LEU A 25 13.64 20.22 44.46
CA LEU A 25 13.69 18.76 44.65
C LEU A 25 13.08 17.98 43.48
N VAL A 26 12.13 18.59 42.79
CA VAL A 26 11.45 18.04 41.62
C VAL A 26 11.65 19.02 40.47
N ARG A 27 12.15 18.53 39.34
CA ARG A 27 12.16 19.26 38.07
C ARG A 27 11.53 18.39 36.99
N THR A 28 10.66 18.98 36.19
CA THR A 28 10.17 18.35 34.97
C THR A 28 11.25 18.49 33.91
N VAL A 29 11.75 17.37 33.40
CA VAL A 29 12.69 17.34 32.28
C VAL A 29 11.95 16.82 31.07
N GLY A 30 11.81 17.65 30.03
CA GLY A 30 11.40 17.18 28.72
C GLY A 30 12.58 16.46 28.08
N ILE A 31 12.38 15.22 27.63
CA ILE A 31 13.35 14.48 26.85
C ILE A 31 12.87 14.57 25.39
N GLN A 32 13.69 15.17 24.53
CA GLN A 32 13.47 15.20 23.09
C GLN A 32 14.59 14.37 22.46
N THR A 33 14.23 13.28 21.79
CA THR A 33 15.18 12.48 21.03
C THR A 33 15.42 13.16 19.69
N ASP A 34 16.69 13.48 19.37
CA ASP A 34 17.07 14.17 18.13
C ASP A 34 16.76 13.34 16.86
N TYR A 35 16.68 12.02 17.01
CA TYR A 35 16.39 11.10 15.92
C TYR A 35 15.13 10.31 16.25
N ARG A 36 14.12 10.44 15.37
CA ARG A 36 13.00 9.51 15.31
C ARG A 36 13.41 8.40 14.34
N ASP A 37 13.55 7.19 14.85
CA ASP A 37 13.80 6.01 14.04
C ASP A 37 12.53 5.70 13.24
N SER A 38 12.40 6.36 12.08
CA SER A 38 11.26 6.24 11.17
C SER A 38 11.51 5.12 10.15
N GLU A 39 12.69 4.51 10.22
CA GLU A 39 13.27 3.61 9.24
C GLU A 39 12.96 2.15 9.57
N ALA A 40 12.57 1.86 10.82
CA ALA A 40 12.20 0.52 11.29
C ALA A 40 10.78 0.08 10.87
N GLN A 41 10.21 0.65 9.81
CA GLN A 41 8.89 0.28 9.32
C GLN A 41 9.01 -0.91 8.35
N THR A 42 9.18 -2.09 8.93
CA THR A 42 9.18 -3.37 8.21
C THR A 42 7.81 -3.63 7.60
N ASP A 43 7.76 -4.37 6.48
CA ASP A 43 6.50 -4.90 5.94
C ASP A 43 5.73 -5.61 7.07
N PRO A 44 4.41 -5.39 7.19
CA PRO A 44 3.60 -6.07 8.20
C PRO A 44 3.82 -7.58 8.14
N TYR A 45 4.08 -8.20 9.31
CA TYR A 45 4.28 -9.64 9.38
C TYR A 45 3.08 -10.39 8.80
N THR A 46 3.33 -11.24 7.81
CA THR A 46 2.32 -12.12 7.20
C THR A 46 2.44 -13.52 7.83
N PRO A 47 1.48 -13.95 8.67
CA PRO A 47 1.54 -15.24 9.33
C PRO A 47 1.30 -16.40 8.35
N GLU A 48 1.80 -17.58 8.71
CA GLU A 48 1.48 -18.82 8.00
C GLU A 48 -0.01 -19.17 8.15
N PHE A 49 -0.62 -19.73 7.09
CA PHE A 49 -2.02 -20.13 7.08
C PHE A 49 -2.20 -21.55 6.55
N ILE A 50 -3.26 -22.22 7.00
CA ILE A 50 -3.65 -23.56 6.55
C ILE A 50 -4.99 -23.45 5.84
N VAL A 51 -5.06 -23.90 4.58
CA VAL A 51 -6.28 -23.88 3.77
C VAL A 51 -6.95 -25.24 3.82
N ARG A 52 -8.28 -25.26 4.06
CA ARG A 52 -9.06 -26.50 3.95
C ARG A 52 -9.11 -26.97 2.49
N PRO A 53 -8.87 -28.26 2.21
CA PRO A 53 -8.96 -28.78 0.85
C PRO A 53 -10.36 -28.52 0.27
N GLY A 54 -10.40 -28.03 -0.97
CA GLY A 54 -11.64 -27.68 -1.68
C GLY A 54 -12.20 -26.29 -1.37
N SER A 55 -11.59 -25.51 -0.49
CA SER A 55 -11.95 -24.09 -0.28
C SER A 55 -10.86 -23.16 -0.78
N VAL A 56 -11.24 -22.14 -1.55
CA VAL A 56 -10.33 -21.05 -1.96
C VAL A 56 -10.83 -19.77 -1.28
N PRO A 57 -10.24 -19.38 -0.13
CA PRO A 57 -10.68 -18.18 0.56
C PRO A 57 -10.34 -16.92 -0.26
N GLU A 58 -11.28 -15.97 -0.28
CA GLU A 58 -11.12 -14.72 -1.02
C GLU A 58 -9.88 -13.93 -0.62
N LEU A 59 -9.55 -13.90 0.68
CA LEU A 59 -8.35 -13.20 1.18
C LEU A 59 -7.07 -13.63 0.48
N LEU A 60 -6.93 -14.91 0.12
CA LEU A 60 -5.74 -15.39 -0.59
C LEU A 60 -5.69 -14.96 -2.05
N THR A 61 -6.82 -14.59 -2.64
CA THR A 61 -6.84 -14.00 -3.99
C THR A 61 -6.29 -12.57 -4.01
N LEU A 62 -6.20 -11.92 -2.83
CA LEU A 62 -5.68 -10.57 -2.65
C LEU A 62 -4.22 -10.53 -2.19
N ALA A 63 -3.53 -11.67 -2.11
CA ALA A 63 -2.16 -11.76 -1.59
C ALA A 63 -1.14 -10.90 -2.37
N ASN A 64 -1.46 -10.50 -3.60
CA ASN A 64 -0.62 -9.61 -4.42
C ASN A 64 -0.68 -8.14 -3.96
N LEU A 65 -1.69 -7.76 -3.17
CA LEU A 65 -1.83 -6.42 -2.61
C LEU A 65 -1.03 -6.36 -1.30
N THR A 66 0.10 -5.68 -1.33
CA THR A 66 0.95 -5.48 -0.14
C THR A 66 1.12 -3.99 0.15
N TRP A 67 1.63 -3.67 1.35
CA TRP A 67 1.90 -2.28 1.72
C TRP A 67 2.83 -1.62 0.70
N GLY A 68 2.45 -0.44 0.18
CA GLY A 68 3.20 0.26 -0.87
C GLY A 68 3.04 -0.33 -2.28
N ARG A 69 2.38 -1.49 -2.43
CA ARG A 69 1.98 -2.10 -3.71
C ARG A 69 0.48 -2.41 -3.71
N GLY A 70 -0.31 -1.35 -3.82
CA GLY A 70 -1.78 -1.41 -3.87
C GLY A 70 -2.48 -1.28 -2.52
N LEU A 71 -1.73 -1.19 -1.41
CA LEU A 71 -2.25 -0.79 -0.10
C LEU A 71 -1.55 0.49 0.41
N PRO A 72 -2.29 1.44 1.01
CA PRO A 72 -3.74 1.42 1.27
C PRO A 72 -4.56 1.45 -0.03
N ALA A 73 -5.62 0.66 -0.08
CA ALA A 73 -6.41 0.47 -1.29
C ALA A 73 -7.07 1.79 -1.71
N GLY A 74 -6.82 2.19 -2.96
CA GLY A 74 -7.54 3.27 -3.62
C GLY A 74 -8.84 2.78 -4.24
N LEU A 75 -9.51 3.68 -4.95
CA LEU A 75 -10.79 3.37 -5.61
C LEU A 75 -10.63 2.28 -6.69
N ALA A 76 -9.51 2.28 -7.42
CA ALA A 76 -9.26 1.30 -8.47
C ALA A 76 -9.11 -0.13 -7.91
N GLU A 77 -8.39 -0.28 -6.79
CA GLU A 77 -8.22 -1.57 -6.14
C GLU A 77 -9.54 -2.09 -5.58
N VAL A 78 -10.35 -1.23 -4.97
CA VAL A 78 -11.68 -1.60 -4.46
C VAL A 78 -12.61 -2.03 -5.60
N GLU A 79 -12.69 -1.26 -6.69
CA GLU A 79 -13.49 -1.62 -7.86
C GLU A 79 -13.07 -2.97 -8.46
N MET A 80 -11.77 -3.24 -8.55
CA MET A 80 -11.25 -4.52 -9.01
C MET A 80 -11.72 -5.68 -8.12
N ILE A 81 -11.67 -5.50 -6.80
CA ILE A 81 -12.10 -6.51 -5.82
C ILE A 81 -13.60 -6.78 -5.94
N GLU A 82 -14.41 -5.72 -6.07
CA GLU A 82 -15.86 -5.84 -6.21
C GLU A 82 -16.24 -6.56 -7.50
N ARG A 83 -15.61 -6.21 -8.64
CA ARG A 83 -15.81 -6.93 -9.90
C ARG A 83 -15.42 -8.41 -9.80
N ALA A 84 -14.33 -8.72 -9.09
CA ALA A 84 -13.92 -10.10 -8.88
C ALA A 84 -14.96 -10.89 -8.06
N ARG A 85 -15.64 -10.25 -7.10
CA ARG A 85 -16.77 -10.85 -6.36
C ARG A 85 -17.98 -11.07 -7.25
N GLU A 86 -18.36 -10.06 -8.04
CA GLU A 86 -19.47 -10.16 -8.99
C GLU A 86 -19.25 -11.29 -10.00
N LYS A 87 -18.02 -11.40 -10.53
CA LYS A 87 -17.64 -12.49 -11.43
C LYS A 87 -17.81 -13.86 -10.77
N ARG A 88 -17.35 -14.03 -9.53
CA ARG A 88 -17.54 -15.28 -8.77
C ARG A 88 -19.01 -15.60 -8.53
N ALA A 89 -19.81 -14.60 -8.18
CA ALA A 89 -21.26 -14.77 -7.98
C ALA A 89 -21.95 -15.16 -9.30
N TRP A 90 -21.55 -14.55 -10.41
CA TRP A 90 -22.04 -14.90 -11.74
C TRP A 90 -21.62 -16.32 -12.16
N GLU A 91 -20.36 -16.72 -11.94
CA GLU A 91 -19.87 -18.08 -12.21
C GLU A 91 -20.66 -19.13 -11.40
N ALA A 92 -20.98 -18.83 -10.14
CA ALA A 92 -21.81 -19.67 -9.29
C ALA A 92 -23.28 -19.77 -9.77
N SER A 93 -23.77 -18.76 -10.50
CA SER A 93 -25.13 -18.77 -11.07
C SER A 93 -25.25 -19.57 -12.37
N LEU A 94 -24.12 -20.01 -12.95
CA LEU A 94 -24.11 -20.73 -14.22
C LEU A 94 -24.72 -22.14 -14.07
N PRO A 95 -25.52 -22.60 -15.06
CA PRO A 95 -26.02 -23.96 -15.14
C PRO A 95 -24.87 -24.98 -15.11
N PRO A 96 -25.05 -26.12 -14.44
CA PRO A 96 -24.03 -27.17 -14.40
C PRO A 96 -23.77 -27.73 -15.81
N LEU A 97 -22.52 -28.12 -16.07
CA LEU A 97 -22.10 -28.69 -17.36
C LEU A 97 -22.75 -30.05 -17.67
N SER A 98 -23.27 -30.73 -16.65
CA SER A 98 -23.91 -32.04 -16.80
C SER A 98 -25.29 -31.98 -17.47
N ASP A 99 -25.97 -30.83 -17.46
CA ASP A 99 -27.31 -30.70 -18.02
C ASP A 99 -27.26 -30.22 -19.48
N LEU A 100 -27.40 -31.18 -20.41
CA LEU A 100 -27.35 -30.94 -21.85
C LEU A 100 -28.47 -30.00 -22.34
N SER A 101 -29.59 -29.92 -21.61
CA SER A 101 -30.73 -29.07 -21.97
C SER A 101 -30.46 -27.58 -21.74
N GLN A 102 -29.53 -27.25 -20.83
CA GLN A 102 -29.21 -25.87 -20.44
C GLN A 102 -27.90 -25.37 -21.08
N LEU A 103 -27.24 -26.16 -21.92
CA LEU A 103 -25.97 -25.79 -22.54
C LEU A 103 -26.07 -24.53 -23.39
N GLU A 104 -27.15 -24.38 -24.16
CA GLU A 104 -27.36 -23.18 -24.96
C GLU A 104 -27.53 -21.92 -24.10
N LYS A 105 -28.25 -22.06 -22.96
CA LYS A 105 -28.41 -20.98 -21.98
C LYS A 105 -27.06 -20.61 -21.38
N ARG A 106 -26.26 -21.59 -20.98
CA ARG A 106 -24.90 -21.38 -20.47
C ARG A 106 -24.03 -20.67 -21.51
N ARG A 107 -24.03 -21.13 -22.77
CA ARG A 107 -23.27 -20.51 -23.87
C ARG A 107 -23.65 -19.04 -24.02
N LYS A 108 -24.94 -18.72 -24.10
CA LYS A 108 -25.42 -17.33 -24.21
C LYS A 108 -24.95 -16.46 -23.05
N MET A 109 -25.03 -16.97 -21.81
CA MET A 109 -24.56 -16.22 -20.64
C MET A 109 -23.04 -15.98 -20.70
N MET A 110 -22.25 -16.98 -21.11
CA MET A 110 -20.81 -16.82 -21.31
C MET A 110 -20.50 -15.77 -22.38
N ASP A 111 -21.15 -15.84 -23.56
CA ASP A 111 -20.96 -14.89 -24.66
C ASP A 111 -21.34 -13.45 -24.27
N GLU A 112 -22.38 -13.28 -23.44
CA GLU A 112 -22.77 -11.98 -22.89
C GLU A 112 -21.73 -11.45 -21.91
N GLN A 113 -21.20 -12.30 -21.04
CA GLN A 113 -20.19 -11.91 -20.07
C GLN A 113 -18.85 -11.57 -20.75
N GLU A 114 -18.43 -12.35 -21.74
CA GLU A 114 -17.24 -12.05 -22.54
C GLU A 114 -17.35 -10.70 -23.23
N ARG A 115 -18.49 -10.39 -23.86
CA ARG A 115 -18.73 -9.07 -24.47
C ARG A 115 -18.65 -7.93 -23.46
N LYS A 116 -19.17 -8.12 -22.24
CA LYS A 116 -19.06 -7.12 -21.17
C LYS A 116 -17.62 -6.93 -20.73
N GLU A 117 -16.86 -8.00 -20.55
CA GLU A 117 -15.44 -7.92 -20.20
C GLU A 117 -14.62 -7.24 -21.31
N TRP A 118 -14.91 -7.55 -22.57
CA TRP A 118 -14.25 -6.93 -23.72
C TRP A 118 -14.50 -5.42 -23.77
N ALA A 119 -15.76 -5.00 -23.68
CA ALA A 119 -16.12 -3.59 -23.65
C ALA A 119 -15.49 -2.84 -22.47
N PHE A 120 -15.33 -3.52 -21.32
CA PHE A 120 -14.63 -2.94 -20.17
C PHE A 120 -13.14 -2.75 -20.46
N ARG A 121 -12.44 -3.78 -20.96
CA ARG A 121 -11.02 -3.69 -21.33
C ARG A 121 -10.76 -2.62 -22.38
N GLU A 122 -11.64 -2.50 -23.38
CA GLU A 122 -11.51 -1.52 -24.45
C GLU A 122 -11.56 -0.08 -23.89
N ARG A 123 -12.47 0.21 -22.96
CA ARG A 123 -12.53 1.51 -22.27
C ARG A 123 -11.29 1.81 -21.43
N GLU A 124 -10.74 0.79 -20.76
CA GLU A 124 -9.50 0.98 -19.99
C GLU A 124 -8.34 1.32 -20.92
N ILE A 125 -8.19 0.57 -22.02
CA ILE A 125 -7.15 0.84 -23.03
C ILE A 125 -7.30 2.26 -23.58
N GLU A 126 -8.51 2.66 -23.98
CA GLU A 126 -8.77 4.02 -24.47
C GLU A 126 -8.39 5.08 -23.44
N LYS A 127 -8.71 4.87 -22.16
CA LYS A 127 -8.31 5.76 -21.07
C LYS A 127 -6.78 5.83 -20.93
N TYR A 128 -6.07 4.70 -21.04
CA TYR A 128 -4.61 4.67 -21.00
C TYR A 128 -3.99 5.40 -22.18
N ASP A 129 -4.51 5.19 -23.39
CA ASP A 129 -4.04 5.85 -24.61
C ASP A 129 -4.26 7.37 -24.52
N LEU A 130 -5.43 7.82 -24.07
CA LEU A 130 -5.73 9.23 -23.82
C LEU A 130 -4.79 9.84 -22.78
N TYR A 131 -4.54 9.13 -21.67
CA TYR A 131 -3.61 9.58 -20.64
C TYR A 131 -2.17 9.71 -21.19
N CYS A 132 -1.72 8.73 -21.99
CA CYS A 132 -0.42 8.76 -22.63
C CYS A 132 -0.29 9.95 -23.59
N ALA A 133 -1.31 10.18 -24.43
CA ALA A 133 -1.37 11.32 -25.34
C ALA A 133 -1.32 12.66 -24.59
N PHE A 134 -2.12 12.80 -23.52
CA PHE A 134 -2.13 14.00 -22.68
C PHE A 134 -0.75 14.26 -22.05
N ARG A 135 -0.11 13.22 -21.53
CA ARG A 135 1.23 13.32 -20.94
C ARG A 135 2.28 13.71 -21.98
N LEU A 136 2.21 13.17 -23.19
CA LEU A 136 3.11 13.55 -24.30
C LEU A 136 2.91 15.00 -24.73
N MET A 137 1.67 15.49 -24.79
CA MET A 137 1.38 16.91 -25.06
C MET A 137 2.00 17.80 -23.99
N ALA A 138 1.75 17.51 -22.71
CA ALA A 138 2.31 18.30 -21.61
C ALA A 138 3.85 18.34 -21.62
N VAL A 139 4.52 17.22 -21.95
CA VAL A 139 5.98 17.19 -22.09
C VAL A 139 6.46 18.03 -23.28
N SER A 140 5.71 18.01 -24.39
CA SER A 140 6.05 18.80 -25.58
C SER A 140 5.90 20.30 -25.32
N ASP A 141 4.86 20.73 -24.62
CA ASP A 141 4.64 22.13 -24.23
C ASP A 141 5.79 22.65 -23.35
N ASN A 142 6.21 21.85 -22.35
CA ASN A 142 7.36 22.18 -21.48
C ASN A 142 8.71 22.28 -22.23
N LEU A 143 8.83 21.66 -23.40
CA LEU A 143 10.02 21.78 -24.25
C LEU A 143 9.98 23.01 -25.16
N GLN A 144 8.79 23.52 -25.49
CA GLN A 144 8.64 24.75 -26.29
C GLN A 144 8.81 26.03 -25.46
N GLU A 145 8.57 25.96 -24.15
CA GLU A 145 8.77 27.08 -23.21
C GLU A 145 10.23 27.28 -22.74
N LYS A 146 11.19 26.53 -23.28
CA LYS A 146 12.63 26.65 -23.01
C LYS A 146 13.42 27.07 -24.24
#